data_AF-A0A421BSJ8-F1
#
_entry.id   AF-A0A421BSJ8-F1
#
_cell.length_a   1.000
_cell.length_b   1.000
_cell.length_c   1.000
_cell.angle_alpha   90.00
_cell.angle_beta   90.00
_cell.angle_gamma   90.00
#
_symmetry.space_group_name_H-M   'P 1'
#
loop_
_entity.id
_entity.type
_entity.pdbx_description
1 polymer ?
#
loop_
_entity_poly.entity_id
_entity_poly.type
_entity_poly.pdbx_seq_one_letter_code
_entity_poly.pdbx_strand_id
1 'polypeptide(L)'
;MSLPPFRLLPLARAPLLALRLQRLCGILPEAAQRGAHWLETARFWGDEPAELKSWAALCPDPQSLRRLLCLFDPAGPAAPAPLRAHLQDGWRRGERPAPWFDPAGYDALSARRIAPQEAPILHYAREGWARGLDPDPRRLGLGPVPPGRTLVLTAQSAADLPAVRARLHAPLAGSDWLVLDTSPDHVIARTLAREQTDALRQGRLRLAPASEDSSADTLAALVAENAQGSERTGPDPLLVPLPEPLPQMAPAVAARPLHIVLLCPAPDQARAYRWGDFHFAESLAAALTAQGARAEICLTDAWGALADRPAALAPDATLLLRGVRAAPRFGPALRLMWMISHPGRIAPEELAGYDHVFVASDSYTRKLRPILGPRVSALLQCSDPTRFAAEAAAPPSAPVPAHPLLFVGNSRRAERWIVTETVAQGHAPALYGAEWESTPFAGLVRGETIPNRDLGAWYRRAGIVLNDHWPDMAQHGFLSNRLFDVAMAGGFVISDRIEGAEIFGDPLVQVDSGPALDAAIRHFLAHPEDRHRRAAALHETVRDRHDFARRAAEILTQVRRLRRRPAPGLSPD
;
A
#
# COMPACT_ATOMS: atom_id res chain seq x y z
N MET A 1 -25.46 -12.86 20.36
CA MET A 1 -24.36 -11.89 20.17
C MET A 1 -23.85 -12.01 18.74
N SER A 2 -24.28 -11.11 17.85
CA SER A 2 -23.91 -11.09 16.44
C SER A 2 -22.50 -10.51 16.31
N LEU A 3 -21.56 -11.32 15.81
CA LEU A 3 -20.23 -10.83 15.42
C LEU A 3 -20.40 -9.73 14.35
N PRO A 4 -19.61 -8.65 14.40
CA PRO A 4 -19.68 -7.63 13.36
C PRO A 4 -19.29 -8.24 11.99
N PRO A 5 -19.99 -7.88 10.89
CA PRO A 5 -19.92 -8.59 9.62
C PRO A 5 -18.51 -8.68 9.00
N PHE A 6 -17.63 -7.72 9.29
CA PHE A 6 -16.23 -7.75 8.84
C PHE A 6 -15.38 -8.84 9.51
N ARG A 7 -15.78 -9.35 10.69
CA ARG A 7 -15.13 -10.50 11.34
C ARG A 7 -15.56 -11.86 10.79
N LEU A 8 -16.65 -11.93 10.01
CA LEU A 8 -17.15 -13.19 9.42
C LEU A 8 -16.48 -13.52 8.08
N LEU A 9 -16.04 -12.52 7.34
CA LEU A 9 -15.41 -12.66 6.01
C LEU A 9 -14.13 -13.52 5.98
N PRO A 10 -13.24 -13.46 7.00
CA PRO A 10 -12.08 -14.35 7.11
C PRO A 10 -12.41 -15.77 7.59
N LEU A 11 -13.62 -16.00 8.13
CA LEU A 11 -13.99 -17.25 8.81
C LEU A 11 -14.95 -18.13 7.99
N ALA A 12 -15.55 -17.62 6.92
CA ALA A 12 -16.48 -18.37 6.09
C ALA A 12 -15.77 -19.43 5.24
N ARG A 13 -15.77 -20.66 5.75
CA ARG A 13 -15.32 -21.89 5.08
C ARG A 13 -16.44 -22.55 4.28
N ALA A 14 -16.11 -23.48 3.37
CA ALA A 14 -17.07 -24.14 2.49
C ALA A 14 -18.37 -24.62 3.17
N PRO A 15 -18.38 -25.22 4.38
CA PRO A 15 -19.64 -25.67 5.00
C PRO A 15 -20.65 -24.54 5.26
N LEU A 16 -20.17 -23.37 5.74
CA LEU A 16 -21.03 -22.22 5.99
C LEU A 16 -21.50 -21.58 4.67
N LEU A 17 -20.61 -21.50 3.68
CA LEU A 17 -20.95 -20.98 2.35
C LEU A 17 -21.98 -21.87 1.65
N ALA A 18 -21.91 -23.20 1.79
CA ALA A 18 -22.87 -24.14 1.22
C ALA A 18 -24.27 -23.94 1.81
N LEU A 19 -24.38 -23.80 3.14
CA LEU A 19 -25.66 -23.51 3.80
C LEU A 19 -26.25 -22.17 3.34
N ARG A 20 -25.40 -21.15 3.15
CA ARG A 20 -25.83 -19.83 2.66
C ARG A 20 -26.23 -19.86 1.19
N LEU A 21 -25.55 -20.63 0.34
CA LEU A 21 -25.95 -20.86 -1.06
C LEU A 21 -27.33 -21.54 -1.15
N GLN A 22 -27.59 -22.55 -0.31
CA GLN A 22 -28.92 -23.18 -0.28
C GLN A 22 -30.00 -22.18 0.14
N ARG A 23 -29.79 -21.52 1.29
CA ARG A 23 -30.80 -20.65 1.90
C ARG A 23 -31.02 -19.34 1.13
N LEU A 24 -29.94 -18.69 0.69
CA LEU A 24 -30.01 -17.35 0.08
C LEU A 24 -30.16 -17.40 -1.44
N CYS A 25 -29.66 -18.45 -2.08
CA CYS A 25 -29.61 -18.57 -3.54
C CYS A 25 -30.55 -19.67 -4.09
N GLY A 26 -31.15 -20.49 -3.23
CA GLY A 26 -32.06 -21.57 -3.65
C GLY A 26 -31.37 -22.72 -4.39
N ILE A 27 -30.05 -22.89 -4.20
CA ILE A 27 -29.27 -23.93 -4.86
C ILE A 27 -29.44 -25.26 -4.10
N LEU A 28 -29.60 -26.36 -4.83
CA LEU A 28 -29.75 -27.70 -4.24
C LEU A 28 -28.52 -28.09 -3.39
N PRO A 29 -28.68 -28.91 -2.33
CA PRO A 29 -27.62 -29.16 -1.35
C PRO A 29 -26.27 -29.60 -1.93
N GLU A 30 -26.26 -30.56 -2.85
CA GLU A 30 -25.03 -31.06 -3.47
C GLU A 30 -24.35 -30.02 -4.37
N ALA A 31 -25.13 -29.28 -5.16
CA ALA A 31 -24.62 -28.18 -5.97
C ALA A 31 -24.07 -27.03 -5.12
N ALA A 32 -24.70 -26.75 -3.98
CA ALA A 32 -24.25 -25.72 -3.06
C ALA A 32 -22.93 -26.09 -2.38
N GLN A 33 -22.69 -27.37 -2.08
CA GLN A 33 -21.40 -27.84 -1.57
C GLN A 33 -20.29 -27.66 -2.60
N ARG A 34 -20.53 -28.05 -3.86
CA ARG A 34 -19.57 -27.84 -4.97
C ARG A 34 -19.27 -26.36 -5.17
N GLY A 35 -20.31 -25.53 -5.26
CA GLY A 35 -20.16 -24.08 -5.42
C GLY A 35 -19.41 -23.44 -4.25
N ALA A 36 -19.69 -23.86 -3.02
CA ALA A 36 -18.99 -23.36 -1.84
C ALA A 36 -17.51 -23.73 -1.81
N HIS A 37 -17.17 -24.98 -2.15
CA HIS A 37 -15.78 -25.41 -2.25
C HIS A 37 -15.03 -24.63 -3.33
N TRP A 38 -15.65 -24.46 -4.50
CA TRP A 38 -15.05 -23.67 -5.58
C TRP A 38 -14.83 -22.20 -5.19
N LEU A 39 -15.82 -21.58 -4.54
CA LEU A 39 -15.70 -20.22 -3.99
C LEU A 39 -14.63 -20.11 -2.89
N GLU A 40 -14.26 -21.19 -2.20
CA GLU A 40 -13.22 -21.19 -1.16
C GLU A 40 -11.81 -21.43 -1.75
N THR A 41 -11.63 -22.46 -2.57
CA THR A 41 -10.31 -23.01 -2.93
C THR A 41 -10.06 -23.12 -4.44
N ALA A 42 -11.03 -23.60 -5.22
CA ALA A 42 -10.79 -24.02 -6.61
C ALA A 42 -10.92 -22.90 -7.65
N ARG A 43 -11.45 -21.73 -7.29
CA ARG A 43 -11.60 -20.57 -8.21
C ARG A 43 -10.31 -20.05 -8.84
N PHE A 44 -9.14 -20.42 -8.30
CA PHE A 44 -7.84 -20.02 -8.84
C PHE A 44 -7.28 -20.99 -9.88
N TRP A 45 -7.85 -22.21 -9.98
CA TRP A 45 -7.23 -23.31 -10.72
C TRP A 45 -8.23 -24.22 -11.48
N GLY A 46 -9.54 -23.98 -11.39
CA GLY A 46 -10.56 -24.84 -12.03
C GLY A 46 -11.79 -24.09 -12.53
N ASP A 47 -12.52 -24.72 -13.45
CA ASP A 47 -13.70 -24.14 -14.12
C ASP A 47 -14.84 -23.83 -13.16
N GLU A 48 -15.53 -22.70 -13.41
CA GLU A 48 -16.67 -22.28 -12.61
C GLU A 48 -17.87 -23.25 -12.73
N PRO A 49 -18.45 -23.70 -11.60
CA PRO A 49 -19.63 -24.57 -11.59
C PRO A 49 -20.84 -23.93 -12.30
N ALA A 50 -21.62 -24.72 -13.03
CA ALA A 50 -22.75 -24.25 -13.83
C ALA A 50 -23.81 -23.51 -12.99
N GLU A 51 -23.96 -23.89 -11.72
CA GLU A 51 -24.92 -23.33 -10.80
C GLU A 51 -24.54 -21.90 -10.38
N LEU A 52 -23.23 -21.61 -10.33
CA LEU A 52 -22.69 -20.26 -10.09
C LEU A 52 -22.69 -19.40 -11.36
N LYS A 53 -22.45 -19.98 -12.54
CA LYS A 53 -22.53 -19.25 -13.83
C LYS A 53 -23.87 -18.54 -14.03
N SER A 54 -24.97 -19.11 -13.53
CA SER A 54 -26.30 -18.49 -13.59
C SER A 54 -26.41 -17.16 -12.81
N TRP A 55 -25.43 -16.83 -11.97
CA TRP A 55 -25.37 -15.61 -11.18
C TRP A 55 -24.54 -14.50 -11.81
N ALA A 56 -23.76 -14.78 -12.86
CA ALA A 56 -22.88 -13.79 -13.48
C ALA A 56 -23.61 -12.53 -13.96
N ALA A 57 -24.89 -12.65 -14.36
CA ALA A 57 -25.72 -11.51 -14.77
C ALA A 57 -26.13 -10.58 -13.60
N LEU A 58 -26.19 -11.12 -12.38
CA LEU A 58 -26.60 -10.37 -11.17
C LEU A 58 -25.39 -9.98 -10.31
N CYS A 59 -24.33 -10.77 -10.35
CA CYS A 59 -23.09 -10.57 -9.62
C CYS A 59 -21.93 -11.09 -10.49
N PRO A 60 -21.31 -10.23 -11.31
CA PRO A 60 -20.33 -10.64 -12.32
C PRO A 60 -19.01 -11.12 -11.71
N ASP A 61 -18.76 -10.84 -10.43
CA ASP A 61 -17.55 -11.22 -9.71
C ASP A 61 -17.86 -12.29 -8.65
N PRO A 62 -17.26 -13.49 -8.75
CA PRO A 62 -17.41 -14.55 -7.74
C PRO A 62 -16.98 -14.16 -6.32
N GLN A 63 -16.04 -13.22 -6.16
CA GLN A 63 -15.66 -12.76 -4.81
C GLN A 63 -16.77 -11.93 -4.18
N SER A 64 -17.44 -11.07 -4.95
CA SER A 64 -18.58 -10.29 -4.53
C SER A 64 -19.74 -11.20 -4.14
N LEU A 65 -19.97 -12.28 -4.88
CA LEU A 65 -20.96 -13.31 -4.49
C LEU A 65 -20.59 -13.97 -3.15
N ARG A 66 -19.33 -14.37 -2.96
CA ARG A 66 -18.85 -14.91 -1.67
C ARG A 66 -19.08 -13.93 -0.52
N ARG A 67 -18.82 -12.63 -0.72
CA ARG A 67 -19.04 -11.60 0.31
C ARG A 67 -20.53 -11.37 0.56
N LEU A 68 -21.37 -11.34 -0.47
CA LEU A 68 -22.82 -11.23 -0.33
C LEU A 68 -23.40 -12.40 0.48
N LEU A 69 -22.91 -13.62 0.28
CA LEU A 69 -23.30 -14.78 1.09
C LEU A 69 -22.93 -14.61 2.57
N CYS A 70 -21.91 -13.82 2.90
CA CYS A 70 -21.57 -13.49 4.28
C CYS A 70 -22.43 -12.33 4.82
N LEU A 71 -22.68 -11.31 4.00
CA LEU A 71 -23.23 -10.01 4.42
C LEU A 71 -24.76 -9.93 4.35
N PHE A 72 -25.39 -10.58 3.38
CA PHE A 72 -26.84 -10.47 3.18
C PHE A 72 -27.61 -11.23 4.26
N ASP A 73 -28.55 -10.57 4.92
CA ASP A 73 -29.30 -11.13 6.04
C ASP A 73 -30.71 -10.49 6.11
N PRO A 74 -31.64 -10.89 5.22
CA PRO A 74 -32.91 -10.19 5.05
C PRO A 74 -33.78 -10.32 6.30
N ALA A 75 -34.39 -9.20 6.72
CA ALA A 75 -35.30 -9.17 7.86
C ALA A 75 -36.73 -9.55 7.40
N GLY A 76 -37.07 -10.83 7.42
CA GLY A 76 -38.41 -11.31 7.04
C GLY A 76 -38.49 -12.82 6.80
N PRO A 77 -39.70 -13.38 6.60
CA PRO A 77 -39.87 -14.80 6.31
C PRO A 77 -39.14 -15.18 5.00
N ALA A 78 -38.49 -16.34 5.00
CA ALA A 78 -37.59 -16.77 3.94
C ALA A 78 -38.35 -17.07 2.63
N ALA A 79 -38.48 -16.05 1.77
CA ALA A 79 -38.83 -16.26 0.37
C ALA A 79 -37.80 -17.20 -0.28
N PRO A 80 -38.16 -18.00 -1.30
CA PRO A 80 -37.20 -18.81 -2.05
C PRO A 80 -36.14 -17.89 -2.69
N ALA A 81 -34.85 -18.19 -2.48
CA ALA A 81 -33.72 -17.44 -3.02
C ALA A 81 -33.77 -15.90 -2.76
N PRO A 82 -33.80 -15.46 -1.49
CA PRO A 82 -34.03 -14.07 -1.13
C PRO A 82 -32.92 -13.11 -1.61
N LEU A 83 -31.67 -13.57 -1.76
CA LEU A 83 -30.60 -12.74 -2.33
C LEU A 83 -30.86 -12.45 -3.81
N ARG A 84 -31.38 -13.43 -4.56
CA ARG A 84 -31.71 -13.24 -5.98
C ARG A 84 -32.81 -12.22 -6.15
N ALA A 85 -33.90 -12.38 -5.42
CA ALA A 85 -35.04 -11.46 -5.45
C ALA A 85 -34.63 -10.03 -5.06
N HIS A 86 -33.75 -9.90 -4.07
CA HIS A 86 -33.25 -8.61 -3.64
C HIS A 86 -32.40 -7.92 -4.72
N LEU A 87 -31.45 -8.63 -5.36
CA LEU A 87 -30.58 -8.05 -6.39
C LEU A 87 -31.32 -7.70 -7.68
N GLN A 88 -32.40 -8.43 -8.01
CA GLN A 88 -33.23 -8.14 -9.18
C GLN A 88 -34.01 -6.83 -8.98
N ASP A 89 -34.86 -6.75 -7.95
CA ASP A 89 -35.75 -5.59 -7.76
C ASP A 89 -35.97 -5.19 -6.30
N GLY A 90 -35.69 -6.05 -5.32
CA GLY A 90 -35.96 -5.74 -3.90
C GLY A 90 -35.28 -4.48 -3.41
N TRP A 91 -34.03 -4.23 -3.85
CA TRP A 91 -33.31 -3.02 -3.50
C TRP A 91 -33.95 -1.73 -4.06
N ARG A 92 -34.62 -1.79 -5.22
CA ARG A 92 -35.33 -0.64 -5.82
C ARG A 92 -36.58 -0.25 -5.03
N ARG A 93 -37.16 -1.21 -4.31
CA ARG A 93 -38.29 -0.98 -3.39
C ARG A 93 -37.85 -0.46 -2.02
N GLY A 94 -36.54 -0.23 -1.82
CA GLY A 94 -35.99 0.23 -0.54
C GLY A 94 -35.90 -0.86 0.52
N GLU A 95 -36.01 -2.14 0.13
CA GLU A 95 -35.85 -3.26 1.06
C GLU A 95 -34.46 -3.26 1.68
N ARG A 96 -34.37 -3.55 2.97
CA ARG A 96 -33.07 -3.59 3.66
C ARG A 96 -32.40 -4.96 3.45
N PRO A 97 -31.13 -4.97 2.99
CA PRO A 97 -30.41 -6.22 2.74
C PRO A 97 -29.93 -6.89 4.03
N ALA A 98 -29.77 -6.12 5.11
CA ALA A 98 -29.49 -6.61 6.46
C ALA A 98 -29.93 -5.58 7.51
N PRO A 99 -30.21 -5.99 8.77
CA PRO A 99 -30.55 -5.06 9.86
C PRO A 99 -29.48 -4.00 10.14
N TRP A 100 -28.22 -4.28 9.79
CA TRP A 100 -27.07 -3.41 9.99
C TRP A 100 -26.73 -2.55 8.77
N PHE A 101 -27.54 -2.58 7.70
CA PHE A 101 -27.28 -1.87 6.45
C PHE A 101 -28.41 -0.87 6.15
N ASP A 102 -28.07 0.38 5.88
CA ASP A 102 -28.99 1.43 5.45
C ASP A 102 -28.80 1.76 3.96
N PRO A 103 -29.65 1.27 3.05
CA PRO A 103 -29.49 1.49 1.61
C PRO A 103 -29.44 2.97 1.21
N ALA A 104 -30.36 3.78 1.74
CA ALA A 104 -30.50 5.19 1.37
C ALA A 104 -29.37 6.05 1.95
N GLY A 105 -29.06 5.89 3.24
CA GLY A 105 -27.93 6.57 3.88
C GLY A 105 -26.60 6.15 3.26
N TYR A 106 -26.42 4.86 2.98
CA TYR A 106 -25.22 4.37 2.30
C TYR A 106 -25.05 5.02 0.93
N ASP A 107 -26.09 5.07 0.09
CA ASP A 107 -25.96 5.69 -1.24
C ASP A 107 -25.75 7.20 -1.16
N ALA A 108 -26.45 7.90 -0.27
CA ALA A 108 -26.37 9.35 -0.19
C ALA A 108 -25.10 9.85 0.52
N LEU A 109 -24.71 9.22 1.62
CA LEU A 109 -23.69 9.72 2.55
C LEU A 109 -22.37 8.96 2.41
N SER A 110 -22.42 7.63 2.32
CA SER A 110 -21.22 6.80 2.34
C SER A 110 -20.60 6.60 0.95
N ALA A 111 -21.41 6.14 -0.01
CA ALA A 111 -20.98 5.81 -1.37
C ALA A 111 -21.22 6.94 -2.38
N ARG A 112 -22.02 7.95 -2.01
CA ARG A 112 -22.33 9.14 -2.83
C ARG A 112 -22.81 8.79 -4.25
N ARG A 113 -23.62 7.73 -4.37
CA ARG A 113 -24.14 7.23 -5.65
C ARG A 113 -25.41 7.98 -6.06
N ILE A 114 -25.40 8.56 -7.26
CA ILE A 114 -26.54 9.27 -7.85
C ILE A 114 -27.19 8.32 -8.88
N ALA A 115 -28.48 8.04 -8.74
CA ALA A 115 -29.24 7.13 -9.62
C ALA A 115 -28.55 5.76 -9.82
N PRO A 116 -28.33 4.98 -8.74
CA PRO A 116 -27.60 3.72 -8.81
C PRO A 116 -28.27 2.74 -9.79
N GLN A 117 -27.44 1.98 -10.51
CA GLN A 117 -27.89 0.93 -11.44
C GLN A 117 -27.79 -0.49 -10.85
N GLU A 118 -27.22 -0.60 -9.65
CA GLU A 118 -27.05 -1.85 -8.91
C GLU A 118 -27.41 -1.69 -7.42
N ALA A 119 -27.73 -2.81 -6.77
CA ALA A 119 -28.08 -2.85 -5.36
C ALA A 119 -26.97 -2.25 -4.45
N PRO A 120 -27.32 -1.46 -3.42
CA PRO A 120 -26.36 -0.88 -2.47
C PRO A 120 -25.47 -1.91 -1.78
N ILE A 121 -26.02 -3.06 -1.41
CA ILE A 121 -25.27 -4.16 -0.79
C ILE A 121 -24.31 -4.85 -1.77
N LEU A 122 -24.65 -4.89 -3.07
CA LEU A 122 -23.76 -5.41 -4.11
C LEU A 122 -22.58 -4.48 -4.33
N HIS A 123 -22.84 -3.17 -4.43
CA HIS A 123 -21.78 -2.15 -4.46
C HIS A 123 -20.88 -2.25 -3.21
N TYR A 124 -21.48 -2.41 -2.03
CA TYR A 124 -20.72 -2.60 -0.79
C TYR A 124 -19.86 -3.87 -0.80
N ALA A 125 -20.41 -5.00 -1.22
CA ALA A 125 -19.67 -6.26 -1.32
C ALA A 125 -18.54 -6.18 -2.36
N ARG A 126 -18.75 -5.48 -3.47
CA ARG A 126 -17.77 -5.35 -4.55
C ARG A 126 -16.64 -4.39 -4.20
N GLU A 127 -16.97 -3.22 -3.64
CA GLU A 127 -16.00 -2.15 -3.41
C GLU A 127 -16.15 -1.42 -2.07
N GLY A 128 -17.36 -1.19 -1.59
CA GLY A 128 -17.58 -0.34 -0.41
C GLY A 128 -16.96 -0.88 0.87
N TRP A 129 -16.99 -2.20 1.07
CA TRP A 129 -16.34 -2.86 2.20
C TRP A 129 -14.81 -2.68 2.17
N ALA A 130 -14.19 -2.85 0.99
CA ALA A 130 -12.74 -2.68 0.84
C ALA A 130 -12.30 -1.21 0.96
N ARG A 131 -13.21 -0.27 0.64
CA ARG A 131 -13.04 1.18 0.78
C ARG A 131 -13.37 1.69 2.19
N GLY A 132 -13.84 0.83 3.11
CA GLY A 132 -14.20 1.20 4.47
C GLY A 132 -15.43 2.11 4.57
N LEU A 133 -16.31 2.09 3.57
CA LEU A 133 -17.53 2.90 3.59
C LEU A 133 -18.48 2.42 4.68
N ASP A 134 -19.11 3.32 5.42
CA ASP A 134 -20.04 2.93 6.49
C ASP A 134 -21.36 2.42 5.89
N PRO A 135 -21.75 1.15 6.10
CA PRO A 135 -23.00 0.60 5.61
C PRO A 135 -24.26 1.15 6.31
N ASP A 136 -24.13 1.83 7.47
CA ASP A 136 -25.26 2.40 8.23
C ASP A 136 -24.85 3.72 8.89
N PRO A 137 -24.75 4.83 8.12
CA PRO A 137 -24.28 6.12 8.62
C PRO A 137 -25.22 6.76 9.66
N ARG A 138 -26.39 6.18 9.94
CA ARG A 138 -27.28 6.60 11.05
C ARG A 138 -26.72 6.24 12.42
N ARG A 139 -25.79 5.28 12.50
CA ARG A 139 -25.07 4.93 13.73
C ARG A 139 -24.14 6.05 14.22
N LEU A 140 -23.94 7.08 13.39
CA LEU A 140 -23.25 8.32 13.74
C LEU A 140 -24.16 9.34 14.45
N GLY A 141 -25.39 8.98 14.82
CA GLY A 141 -26.29 9.82 15.63
C GLY A 141 -27.08 10.88 14.83
N LEU A 142 -27.04 10.84 13.51
CA LEU A 142 -27.84 11.73 12.66
C LEU A 142 -29.28 11.18 12.57
N GLY A 143 -30.20 11.81 13.31
CA GLY A 143 -31.62 11.46 13.32
C GLY A 143 -32.33 11.68 11.97
N PRO A 144 -33.57 11.19 11.80
CA PRO A 144 -34.35 11.44 10.58
C PRO A 144 -34.68 12.94 10.46
N VAL A 145 -34.43 13.51 9.29
CA VAL A 145 -34.74 14.91 8.96
C VAL A 145 -36.28 15.11 9.01
N PRO A 146 -36.82 16.06 9.82
CA PRO A 146 -38.25 16.34 9.85
C PRO A 146 -38.73 17.03 8.56
N PRO A 147 -40.03 16.97 8.22
CA PRO A 147 -40.55 17.62 7.02
C PRO A 147 -40.73 19.13 7.24
N GLY A 148 -39.82 19.88 6.63
CA GLY A 148 -39.70 21.34 6.65
C GLY A 148 -38.26 21.65 6.25
N ARG A 149 -38.05 22.04 4.98
CA ARG A 149 -36.85 21.76 4.17
C ARG A 149 -35.56 22.52 4.57
N THR A 150 -35.11 22.40 5.82
CA THR A 150 -33.74 22.82 6.19
C THR A 150 -32.78 21.68 5.89
N LEU A 151 -31.87 21.90 4.94
CA LEU A 151 -30.84 20.96 4.56
C LEU A 151 -29.55 21.32 5.29
N VAL A 152 -29.03 20.36 6.07
CA VAL A 152 -27.82 20.53 6.85
C VAL A 152 -26.63 20.04 6.04
N LEU A 153 -25.65 20.91 5.85
CA LEU A 153 -24.33 20.60 5.31
C LEU A 153 -23.32 20.72 6.43
N THR A 154 -22.46 19.72 6.57
CA THR A 154 -21.34 19.78 7.51
C THR A 154 -20.06 20.05 6.73
N ALA A 155 -19.23 20.95 7.26
CA ALA A 155 -17.92 21.26 6.72
C ALA A 155 -16.90 21.13 7.85
N GLN A 156 -15.86 20.32 7.63
CA GLN A 156 -14.87 19.98 8.65
C GLN A 156 -13.47 20.42 8.23
N SER A 157 -13.31 20.85 6.99
CA SER A 157 -12.04 21.34 6.46
C SER A 157 -12.25 22.36 5.33
N ALA A 158 -11.22 23.17 5.05
CA ALA A 158 -11.21 24.08 3.90
C ALA A 158 -11.48 23.39 2.55
N ALA A 159 -11.17 22.08 2.46
CA ALA A 159 -11.37 21.28 1.27
C ALA A 159 -12.86 20.95 0.99
N ASP A 160 -13.75 21.16 1.96
CA ASP A 160 -15.19 20.96 1.79
C ASP A 160 -15.85 22.13 1.06
N LEU A 161 -15.17 23.28 0.96
CA LEU A 161 -15.69 24.50 0.35
C LEU A 161 -16.25 24.32 -1.07
N PRO A 162 -15.55 23.63 -2.01
CA PRO A 162 -16.06 23.46 -3.36
C PRO A 162 -17.33 22.62 -3.41
N ALA A 163 -17.45 21.61 -2.53
CA ALA A 163 -18.63 20.75 -2.44
C ALA A 163 -19.81 21.50 -1.80
N VAL A 164 -19.56 22.27 -0.74
CA VAL A 164 -20.57 23.13 -0.12
C VAL A 164 -21.07 24.17 -1.12
N ARG A 165 -20.17 24.85 -1.85
CA ARG A 165 -20.53 25.80 -2.92
C ARG A 165 -21.37 25.15 -4.01
N ALA A 166 -20.93 23.99 -4.53
CA ALA A 166 -21.66 23.29 -5.58
C ALA A 166 -23.11 22.96 -5.15
N ARG A 167 -23.29 22.64 -3.86
CA ARG A 167 -24.62 22.34 -3.32
C ARG A 167 -25.49 23.59 -3.12
N LEU A 168 -24.89 24.70 -2.69
CA LEU A 168 -25.57 26.00 -2.57
C LEU A 168 -25.96 26.57 -3.95
N HIS A 169 -25.17 26.29 -5.00
CA HIS A 169 -25.44 26.72 -6.38
C HIS A 169 -26.50 25.90 -7.11
N ALA A 170 -26.84 24.70 -6.62
CA ALA A 170 -27.90 23.84 -7.16
C ALA A 170 -29.01 23.60 -6.11
N PRO A 171 -29.72 24.65 -5.69
CA PRO A 171 -30.68 24.54 -4.59
C PRO A 171 -31.86 23.65 -4.98
N LEU A 172 -32.28 22.80 -4.04
CA LEU A 172 -33.59 22.18 -4.12
C LEU A 172 -34.66 23.27 -3.92
N ALA A 173 -35.67 23.30 -4.78
CA ALA A 173 -36.67 24.37 -4.78
C ALA A 173 -37.39 24.46 -3.42
N GLY A 174 -37.32 25.64 -2.78
CA GLY A 174 -37.97 25.92 -1.49
C GLY A 174 -37.27 25.32 -0.27
N SER A 175 -35.95 25.09 -0.32
CA SER A 175 -35.15 24.63 0.81
C SER A 175 -34.24 25.73 1.37
N ASP A 176 -34.14 25.78 2.69
CA ASP A 176 -33.17 26.61 3.43
C ASP A 176 -31.93 25.77 3.77
N TRP A 177 -30.76 26.41 3.89
CA TRP A 177 -29.50 25.72 4.14
C TRP A 177 -28.89 26.12 5.47
N LEU A 178 -28.44 25.12 6.24
CA LEU A 178 -27.57 25.31 7.40
C LEU A 178 -26.21 24.69 7.11
N VAL A 179 -25.14 25.48 7.19
CA VAL A 179 -23.77 24.96 7.14
C VAL A 179 -23.20 24.95 8.55
N LEU A 180 -22.97 23.76 9.10
CA LEU A 180 -22.22 23.55 10.34
C LEU A 180 -20.73 23.50 9.99
N ASP A 181 -19.96 24.45 10.49
CA ASP A 181 -18.53 24.56 10.17
C ASP A 181 -17.66 24.26 11.39
N THR A 182 -17.08 23.07 11.39
CA THR A 182 -16.05 22.64 12.35
C THR A 182 -14.64 22.71 11.77
N SER A 183 -14.43 23.39 10.65
CA SER A 183 -13.08 23.56 10.08
C SER A 183 -12.20 24.50 10.93
N PRO A 184 -10.87 24.37 10.85
CA PRO A 184 -9.95 25.26 11.57
C PRO A 184 -10.27 26.73 11.29
N ASP A 185 -10.37 27.49 12.38
CA ASP A 185 -10.76 28.90 12.40
C ASP A 185 -12.13 29.21 11.72
N HIS A 186 -12.95 28.21 11.42
CA HIS A 186 -14.21 28.33 10.67
C HIS A 186 -14.01 28.99 9.29
N VAL A 187 -12.96 28.56 8.58
CA VAL A 187 -12.58 29.12 7.27
C VAL A 187 -13.70 29.00 6.25
N ILE A 188 -14.57 27.98 6.32
CA ILE A 188 -15.69 27.79 5.40
C ILE A 188 -16.79 28.80 5.67
N ALA A 189 -17.22 28.96 6.91
CA ALA A 189 -18.22 29.95 7.32
C ALA A 189 -17.75 31.36 6.97
N ARG A 190 -16.49 31.71 7.24
CA ARG A 190 -15.95 33.03 6.89
C ARG A 190 -15.88 33.28 5.38
N THR A 191 -15.56 32.26 4.61
CA THR A 191 -15.51 32.38 3.14
C THR A 191 -16.92 32.54 2.56
N LEU A 192 -17.88 31.73 3.03
CA LEU A 192 -19.27 31.83 2.59
C LEU A 192 -19.97 33.11 3.07
N ALA A 193 -19.61 33.65 4.24
CA ALA A 193 -20.11 34.94 4.70
C ALA A 193 -19.79 36.08 3.72
N ARG A 194 -18.64 36.00 3.04
CA ARG A 194 -18.21 36.97 2.03
C ARG A 194 -18.81 36.71 0.65
N GLU A 195 -19.07 35.45 0.32
CA GLU A 195 -19.49 35.04 -1.03
C GLU A 195 -21.01 34.92 -1.21
N GLN A 196 -21.75 34.64 -0.14
CA GLN A 196 -23.18 34.33 -0.16
C GLN A 196 -23.99 35.34 0.64
N THR A 197 -23.55 36.59 0.64
CA THR A 197 -24.12 37.68 1.45
C THR A 197 -25.61 37.90 1.20
N ASP A 198 -26.08 37.76 -0.05
CA ASP A 198 -27.50 37.91 -0.37
C ASP A 198 -28.36 36.75 0.14
N ALA A 199 -27.84 35.51 0.09
CA ALA A 199 -28.54 34.35 0.63
C ALA A 199 -28.62 34.39 2.17
N LEU A 200 -27.59 34.93 2.82
CA LEU A 200 -27.54 35.17 4.26
C LEU A 200 -28.53 36.27 4.69
N ARG A 201 -28.58 37.40 3.97
CA ARG A 201 -29.52 38.50 4.23
C ARG A 201 -30.98 38.09 4.07
N GLN A 202 -31.26 37.19 3.13
CA GLN A 202 -32.61 36.69 2.85
C GLN A 202 -32.98 35.47 3.72
N GLY A 203 -32.12 35.06 4.65
CA GLY A 203 -32.37 33.94 5.57
C GLY A 203 -32.35 32.54 4.91
N ARG A 204 -31.97 32.44 3.63
CA ARG A 204 -31.91 31.20 2.84
C ARG A 204 -30.67 30.35 3.14
N LEU A 205 -29.64 30.96 3.73
CA LEU A 205 -28.43 30.31 4.20
C LEU A 205 -28.13 30.75 5.63
N ARG A 206 -27.79 29.80 6.50
CA ARG A 206 -27.33 30.01 7.87
C ARG A 206 -25.99 29.33 8.05
N LEU A 207 -25.10 29.97 8.80
CA LEU A 207 -23.76 29.45 9.10
C LEU A 207 -23.64 29.30 10.60
N ALA A 208 -23.26 28.11 11.05
CA ALA A 208 -23.12 27.79 12.46
C ALA A 208 -21.70 27.26 12.70
N PRO A 209 -20.77 28.10 13.18
CA PRO A 209 -19.44 27.66 13.56
C PRO A 209 -19.52 26.80 14.83
N ALA A 210 -18.74 25.73 14.87
CA ALA A 210 -18.63 24.82 16.01
C ALA A 210 -17.17 24.42 16.19
N SER A 211 -16.72 24.19 17.42
CA SER A 211 -15.34 23.74 17.69
C SER A 211 -15.07 22.39 17.01
N GLU A 212 -13.82 22.14 16.61
CA GLU A 212 -13.37 20.84 16.06
C GLU A 212 -13.66 19.67 17.02
N ASP A 213 -13.62 19.93 18.32
CA ASP A 213 -13.85 18.95 19.38
C ASP A 213 -15.33 18.85 19.82
N SER A 214 -16.27 19.49 19.10
CA SER A 214 -17.68 19.50 19.48
C SER A 214 -18.25 18.09 19.47
N SER A 215 -18.84 17.67 20.59
CA SER A 215 -19.47 16.35 20.67
C SER A 215 -20.70 16.25 19.77
N ALA A 216 -21.12 15.03 19.46
CA ALA A 216 -22.32 14.78 18.65
C ALA A 216 -23.57 15.44 19.27
N ASP A 217 -23.68 15.45 20.60
CA ASP A 217 -24.78 16.12 21.32
C ASP A 217 -24.70 17.64 21.18
N THR A 218 -23.49 18.22 21.21
CA THR A 218 -23.27 19.65 20.98
C THR A 218 -23.65 20.05 19.54
N LEU A 219 -23.27 19.26 18.54
CA LEU A 219 -23.62 19.51 17.15
C LEU A 219 -25.13 19.35 16.90
N ALA A 220 -25.77 18.36 17.53
CA ALA A 220 -27.21 18.17 17.46
C ALA A 220 -27.99 19.32 18.12
N ALA A 221 -27.51 19.83 19.27
CA ALA A 221 -28.07 21.01 19.91
C ALA A 221 -27.95 22.27 19.02
N LEU A 222 -26.80 22.46 18.37
CA LEU A 222 -26.59 23.57 17.43
C LEU A 222 -27.51 23.47 16.21
N VAL A 223 -27.73 22.27 15.66
CA VAL A 223 -28.70 22.06 14.58
C VAL A 223 -30.11 22.38 15.03
N ALA A 224 -30.51 21.92 16.22
CA ALA A 224 -31.84 22.18 16.76
C ALA A 224 -32.06 23.68 17.05
N GLU A 225 -31.08 24.38 17.61
CA GLU A 225 -31.12 25.81 17.89
C GLU A 225 -31.21 26.63 16.59
N ASN A 226 -30.39 26.29 15.59
CA ASN A 226 -30.36 27.01 14.31
C ASN A 226 -31.54 26.66 13.39
N ALA A 227 -32.17 25.50 13.58
CA ALA A 227 -33.39 25.13 12.87
C ALA A 227 -34.64 25.84 13.41
N GLN A 228 -34.63 26.30 14.67
CA GLN A 228 -35.79 26.91 15.34
C GLN A 228 -36.00 28.41 15.05
N GLY A 229 -35.04 29.12 14.44
CA GLY A 229 -35.14 30.57 14.21
C GLY A 229 -35.37 30.97 12.75
N SER A 230 -36.60 31.32 12.37
CA SER A 230 -36.94 31.79 11.01
C SER A 230 -36.86 33.32 10.82
N GLU A 231 -36.45 34.11 11.83
CA GLU A 231 -36.70 35.57 11.82
C GLU A 231 -35.49 36.50 12.13
N ARG A 232 -34.25 36.01 12.21
CA ARG A 232 -33.11 36.90 12.52
C ARG A 232 -32.37 37.39 11.27
N THR A 233 -32.54 38.68 10.98
CA THR A 233 -31.72 39.47 10.04
C THR A 233 -30.23 39.45 10.46
N GLY A 234 -29.33 39.14 9.52
CA GLY A 234 -27.88 39.06 9.77
C GLY A 234 -27.17 40.43 9.84
N PRO A 235 -25.94 40.50 10.38
CA PRO A 235 -25.20 41.76 10.56
C PRO A 235 -24.67 42.37 9.25
N ASP A 236 -24.45 43.68 9.26
CA ASP A 236 -24.20 44.56 8.08
C ASP A 236 -22.77 44.44 7.50
N PRO A 237 -22.57 44.22 6.18
CA PRO A 237 -21.25 44.02 5.54
C PRO A 237 -20.32 45.24 5.42
N LEU A 238 -20.63 46.40 6.01
CA LEU A 238 -19.97 47.68 5.72
C LEU A 238 -18.98 48.22 6.78
N LEU A 239 -18.44 47.41 7.68
CA LEU A 239 -17.46 47.88 8.67
C LEU A 239 -16.16 47.06 8.67
N VAL A 240 -15.25 47.35 7.72
CA VAL A 240 -13.86 47.87 7.92
C VAL A 240 -13.17 48.05 6.54
N PRO A 241 -12.45 49.16 6.24
CA PRO A 241 -11.92 49.50 4.90
C PRO A 241 -10.48 49.04 4.59
N LEU A 242 -10.17 48.95 3.28
CA LEU A 242 -8.91 48.53 2.62
C LEU A 242 -7.74 49.54 2.72
N PRO A 243 -6.49 49.08 2.53
CA PRO A 243 -5.68 49.65 1.45
C PRO A 243 -4.96 48.59 0.59
N GLU A 244 -5.01 48.74 -0.74
CA GLU A 244 -4.01 48.15 -1.65
C GLU A 244 -2.82 49.12 -1.80
N PRO A 245 -1.59 48.60 -1.94
CA PRO A 245 -0.90 48.82 -3.21
C PRO A 245 0.00 47.67 -3.72
N LEU A 246 -0.18 47.40 -5.03
CA LEU A 246 0.76 47.05 -6.12
C LEU A 246 1.72 45.83 -6.05
N PRO A 247 1.96 45.17 -7.20
CA PRO A 247 2.58 43.84 -7.27
C PRO A 247 4.08 43.93 -7.01
N GLN A 248 4.53 43.31 -5.93
CA GLN A 248 5.95 43.00 -5.73
C GLN A 248 6.20 41.53 -6.02
N MET A 249 7.08 41.28 -6.99
CA MET A 249 7.70 39.98 -7.22
C MET A 249 8.30 39.47 -5.90
N ALA A 250 7.70 38.45 -5.30
CA ALA A 250 8.23 37.79 -4.12
C ALA A 250 9.32 36.79 -4.51
N PRO A 251 10.41 36.68 -3.72
CA PRO A 251 11.56 35.85 -4.01
C PRO A 251 11.17 34.36 -3.99
N ALA A 252 11.95 33.52 -4.67
CA ALA A 252 11.75 32.08 -4.69
C ALA A 252 11.55 31.52 -3.28
N VAL A 253 10.31 31.18 -2.94
CA VAL A 253 9.98 30.43 -1.71
C VAL A 253 10.75 29.12 -1.83
N ALA A 254 11.76 28.93 -0.98
CA ALA A 254 12.44 27.65 -0.89
C ALA A 254 11.37 26.58 -0.65
N ALA A 255 11.12 25.74 -1.65
CA ALA A 255 10.10 24.72 -1.57
C ALA A 255 10.38 23.85 -0.34
N ARG A 256 9.39 23.66 0.55
CA ARG A 256 9.58 22.80 1.72
C ARG A 256 10.11 21.43 1.26
N PRO A 257 11.11 20.85 1.96
CA PRO A 257 11.70 19.58 1.57
C PRO A 257 10.62 18.51 1.50
N LEU A 258 10.70 17.63 0.49
CA LEU A 258 9.77 16.51 0.34
C LEU A 258 9.89 15.58 1.55
N HIS A 259 8.79 15.36 2.26
CA HIS A 259 8.74 14.40 3.35
C HIS A 259 8.37 13.02 2.83
N ILE A 260 9.31 12.06 2.90
CA ILE A 260 9.12 10.68 2.44
C ILE A 260 9.28 9.72 3.63
N VAL A 261 8.26 8.93 3.92
CA VAL A 261 8.33 7.87 4.92
C VAL A 261 8.60 6.52 4.24
N LEU A 262 9.71 5.89 4.60
CA LEU A 262 10.10 4.55 4.17
C LEU A 262 9.46 3.52 5.09
N LEU A 263 8.50 2.77 4.56
CA LEU A 263 7.85 1.70 5.30
C LEU A 263 8.74 0.45 5.25
N CYS A 264 9.35 0.12 6.37
CA CYS A 264 10.26 -1.01 6.49
C CYS A 264 9.52 -2.22 7.10
N PRO A 265 9.60 -3.42 6.50
CA PRO A 265 8.92 -4.62 6.98
C PRO A 265 9.56 -5.24 8.23
N ALA A 266 10.69 -4.70 8.72
CA ALA A 266 11.24 -5.09 10.00
C ALA A 266 10.21 -4.81 11.11
N PRO A 267 10.05 -5.75 12.08
CA PRO A 267 8.92 -5.72 13.00
C PRO A 267 9.02 -4.60 14.04
N ASP A 268 10.20 -4.38 14.61
CA ASP A 268 10.49 -3.38 15.64
C ASP A 268 12.00 -3.09 15.70
N GLN A 269 12.37 -2.05 16.46
CA GLN A 269 13.76 -1.59 16.57
C GLN A 269 14.69 -2.65 17.17
N ALA A 270 14.21 -3.44 18.13
CA ALA A 270 15.00 -4.46 18.81
C ALA A 270 15.42 -5.59 17.88
N ARG A 271 14.67 -5.83 16.80
CA ARG A 271 14.93 -6.91 15.83
C ARG A 271 15.37 -6.39 14.46
N ALA A 272 15.27 -5.09 14.21
CA ALA A 272 15.55 -4.47 12.91
C ALA A 272 16.94 -4.79 12.37
N TYR A 273 17.97 -4.88 13.23
CA TYR A 273 19.34 -5.22 12.84
C TYR A 273 19.49 -6.61 12.17
N ARG A 274 18.50 -7.49 12.29
CA ARG A 274 18.48 -8.81 11.65
C ARG A 274 17.86 -8.79 10.25
N TRP A 275 17.40 -7.63 9.77
CA TRP A 275 16.67 -7.47 8.52
C TRP A 275 17.47 -6.63 7.53
N GLY A 276 17.79 -7.22 6.37
CA GLY A 276 18.40 -6.48 5.27
C GLY A 276 17.56 -5.28 4.84
N ASP A 277 16.22 -5.41 4.89
CA ASP A 277 15.28 -4.33 4.56
C ASP A 277 15.46 -3.09 5.44
N PHE A 278 15.91 -3.24 6.69
CA PHE A 278 16.18 -2.12 7.59
C PHE A 278 17.42 -1.35 7.15
N HIS A 279 18.52 -2.06 6.90
CA HIS A 279 19.77 -1.44 6.43
C HIS A 279 19.59 -0.80 5.05
N PHE A 280 18.80 -1.44 4.18
CA PHE A 280 18.42 -0.88 2.89
C PHE A 280 17.61 0.43 3.06
N ALA A 281 16.69 0.49 4.03
CA ALA A 281 15.96 1.71 4.36
C ALA A 281 16.87 2.81 4.92
N GLU A 282 17.86 2.48 5.75
CA GLU A 282 18.84 3.44 6.28
C GLU A 282 19.65 4.10 5.15
N SER A 283 20.21 3.30 4.25
CA SER A 283 20.99 3.81 3.12
C SER A 283 20.13 4.64 2.16
N LEU A 284 18.89 4.22 1.90
CA LEU A 284 17.96 5.01 1.09
C LEU A 284 17.55 6.32 1.78
N ALA A 285 17.28 6.30 3.09
CA ALA A 285 16.93 7.50 3.85
C ALA A 285 18.09 8.52 3.85
N ALA A 286 19.32 8.05 4.03
CA ALA A 286 20.51 8.88 3.94
C ALA A 286 20.65 9.52 2.55
N ALA A 287 20.49 8.74 1.48
CA ALA A 287 20.57 9.23 0.10
C ALA A 287 19.45 10.23 -0.26
N LEU A 288 18.22 9.99 0.19
CA LEU A 288 17.10 10.93 0.03
C LEU A 288 17.38 12.23 0.79
N THR A 289 17.92 12.14 2.01
CA THR A 289 18.26 13.29 2.85
C THR A 289 19.38 14.14 2.25
N ALA A 290 20.42 13.49 1.73
CA ALA A 290 21.51 14.16 1.01
C ALA A 290 21.02 14.95 -0.23
N GLN A 291 19.87 14.59 -0.78
CA GLN A 291 19.23 15.28 -1.92
C GLN A 291 18.11 16.25 -1.50
N GLY A 292 18.07 16.64 -0.23
CA GLY A 292 17.17 17.66 0.29
C GLY A 292 15.74 17.20 0.58
N ALA A 293 15.49 15.89 0.64
CA ALA A 293 14.23 15.36 1.19
C ALA A 293 14.34 15.19 2.70
N ARG A 294 13.22 15.21 3.41
CA ARG A 294 13.12 14.69 4.78
C ARG A 294 12.73 13.22 4.69
N ALA A 295 13.65 12.31 4.97
CA ALA A 295 13.36 10.88 4.99
C ALA A 295 13.17 10.36 6.42
N GLU A 296 12.14 9.54 6.62
CA GLU A 296 11.85 8.89 7.91
C GLU A 296 11.68 7.39 7.69
N ILE A 297 12.23 6.54 8.55
CA ILE A 297 12.02 5.09 8.51
C ILE A 297 10.93 4.72 9.50
N CYS A 298 9.91 4.01 9.04
CA CYS A 298 8.80 3.56 9.86
C CYS A 298 8.72 2.03 9.84
N LEU A 299 9.01 1.43 11.00
CA LEU A 299 8.95 -0.02 11.22
C LEU A 299 7.50 -0.50 11.40
N THR A 300 7.28 -1.81 11.28
CA THR A 300 5.91 -2.36 11.22
C THR A 300 5.06 -2.06 12.45
N ASP A 301 5.64 -2.09 13.65
CA ASP A 301 4.98 -1.76 14.91
C ASP A 301 4.50 -0.30 14.99
N ALA A 302 5.22 0.61 14.33
CA ALA A 302 4.91 2.03 14.27
C ALA A 302 3.96 2.43 13.13
N TRP A 303 3.59 1.49 12.25
CA TRP A 303 2.68 1.79 11.12
C TRP A 303 1.32 2.31 11.59
N GLY A 304 0.76 1.77 12.68
CA GLY A 304 -0.50 2.29 13.25
C GLY A 304 -0.39 3.77 13.62
N ALA A 305 0.65 4.12 14.38
CA ALA A 305 0.91 5.51 14.78
C ALA A 305 1.17 6.44 13.57
N LEU A 306 1.73 5.93 12.47
CA LEU A 306 1.85 6.69 11.21
C LEU A 306 0.48 6.98 10.58
N ALA A 307 -0.45 6.01 10.63
CA ALA A 307 -1.81 6.18 10.12
C ALA A 307 -2.62 7.20 10.93
N ASP A 308 -2.35 7.26 12.24
CA ASP A 308 -3.02 8.17 13.18
C ASP A 308 -2.41 9.58 13.20
N ARG A 309 -1.38 9.88 12.38
CA ARG A 309 -0.76 11.21 12.36
C ARG A 309 -1.75 12.28 11.86
N PRO A 310 -1.78 13.46 12.50
CA PRO A 310 -2.52 14.61 11.99
C PRO A 310 -2.13 14.93 10.54
N ALA A 311 -3.10 15.35 9.72
CA ALA A 311 -2.86 15.65 8.30
C ALA A 311 -1.74 16.69 8.07
N ALA A 312 -1.57 17.63 9.01
CA ALA A 312 -0.48 18.62 8.98
C ALA A 312 0.92 18.00 9.07
N LEU A 313 1.04 16.79 9.62
CA LEU A 313 2.27 16.02 9.77
C LEU A 313 2.35 14.84 8.78
N ALA A 314 1.36 14.70 7.89
CA ALA A 314 1.35 13.64 6.90
C ALA A 314 2.54 13.78 5.94
N PRO A 315 3.19 12.67 5.56
CA PRO A 315 4.25 12.71 4.58
C PRO A 315 3.71 13.07 3.19
N ASP A 316 4.57 13.63 2.34
CA ASP A 316 4.24 13.85 0.93
C ASP A 316 4.15 12.52 0.18
N ALA A 317 4.97 11.54 0.57
CA ALA A 317 4.92 10.19 0.04
C ALA A 317 5.28 9.13 1.08
N THR A 318 4.70 7.94 0.93
CA THR A 318 5.15 6.70 1.58
C THR A 318 5.79 5.81 0.52
N LEU A 319 6.91 5.17 0.86
CA LEU A 319 7.57 4.18 0.00
C LEU A 319 7.70 2.87 0.77
N LEU A 320 6.93 1.86 0.36
CA LEU A 320 7.06 0.53 0.94
C LEU A 320 8.22 -0.23 0.30
N LEU A 321 9.20 -0.63 1.12
CA LEU A 321 10.15 -1.67 0.75
C LEU A 321 9.43 -3.02 0.80
N ARG A 322 8.78 -3.35 -0.32
CA ARG A 322 7.88 -4.49 -0.40
C ARG A 322 8.68 -5.77 -0.63
N GLY A 323 8.95 -6.46 0.48
CA GLY A 323 9.43 -7.85 0.51
C GLY A 323 8.32 -8.81 0.93
N VAL A 324 8.31 -9.22 2.20
CA VAL A 324 7.35 -10.23 2.70
C VAL A 324 6.05 -9.67 3.31
N ARG A 325 5.97 -8.36 3.57
CA ARG A 325 4.80 -7.72 4.22
C ARG A 325 4.19 -6.63 3.33
N ALA A 326 2.86 -6.63 3.22
CA ALA A 326 2.09 -5.51 2.69
C ALA A 326 1.82 -4.49 3.79
N ALA A 327 1.72 -3.20 3.43
CA ALA A 327 1.36 -2.13 4.35
C ALA A 327 -0.07 -1.62 4.11
N PRO A 328 -0.80 -1.10 5.11
CA PRO A 328 -2.07 -0.41 4.91
C PRO A 328 -1.87 0.96 4.27
N ARG A 329 -2.94 1.64 3.83
CA ARG A 329 -2.90 3.01 3.30
C ARG A 329 -2.71 4.03 4.44
N PHE A 330 -1.84 5.01 4.24
CA PHE A 330 -1.56 6.07 5.22
C PHE A 330 -2.00 7.43 4.65
N GLY A 331 -3.20 7.86 5.05
CA GLY A 331 -3.73 9.19 4.72
C GLY A 331 -3.73 9.52 3.22
N PRO A 332 -3.54 10.82 2.86
CA PRO A 332 -3.54 11.30 1.49
C PRO A 332 -2.16 11.25 0.81
N ALA A 333 -1.13 10.74 1.49
CA ALA A 333 0.23 10.68 0.96
C ALA A 333 0.28 9.87 -0.34
N LEU A 334 1.17 10.27 -1.27
CA LEU A 334 1.47 9.42 -2.43
C LEU A 334 1.96 8.07 -1.94
N ARG A 335 1.47 7.00 -2.55
CA ARG A 335 1.73 5.63 -2.13
C ARG A 335 2.60 4.95 -3.18
N LEU A 336 3.86 4.78 -2.85
CA LEU A 336 4.87 4.17 -3.70
C LEU A 336 5.23 2.78 -3.16
N MET A 337 5.45 1.85 -4.08
CA MET A 337 6.01 0.54 -3.77
C MET A 337 7.39 0.45 -4.39
N TRP A 338 8.36 -0.08 -3.66
CA TRP A 338 9.53 -0.72 -4.24
C TRP A 338 9.44 -2.22 -4.00
N MET A 339 9.03 -2.95 -5.03
CA MET A 339 8.99 -4.41 -5.02
C MET A 339 10.41 -4.93 -5.11
N ILE A 340 10.99 -5.24 -3.96
CA ILE A 340 12.40 -5.65 -3.83
C ILE A 340 12.56 -7.17 -3.82
N SER A 341 11.53 -7.92 -3.43
CA SER A 341 11.53 -9.39 -3.41
C SER A 341 10.12 -9.96 -3.37
N HIS A 342 10.02 -11.29 -3.53
CA HIS A 342 8.81 -12.07 -3.38
C HIS A 342 7.58 -11.62 -4.20
N PRO A 343 7.72 -11.44 -5.53
CA PRO A 343 6.61 -11.02 -6.39
C PRO A 343 5.39 -11.96 -6.31
N GLY A 344 5.60 -13.26 -6.07
CA GLY A 344 4.52 -14.23 -5.91
C GLY A 344 3.63 -14.00 -4.68
N ARG A 345 4.03 -13.14 -3.74
CA ARG A 345 3.25 -12.76 -2.55
C ARG A 345 2.46 -11.46 -2.73
N ILE A 346 2.44 -10.90 -3.93
CA ILE A 346 1.82 -9.61 -4.22
C ILE A 346 0.66 -9.82 -5.17
N ALA A 347 -0.54 -9.54 -4.66
CA ALA A 347 -1.76 -9.67 -5.45
C ALA A 347 -1.91 -8.48 -6.41
N PRO A 348 -2.51 -8.65 -7.61
CA PRO A 348 -2.78 -7.54 -8.53
C PRO A 348 -3.56 -6.38 -7.89
N GLU A 349 -4.46 -6.67 -6.96
CA GLU A 349 -5.25 -5.68 -6.22
C GLU A 349 -4.37 -4.84 -5.30
N GLU A 350 -3.32 -5.44 -4.72
CA GLU A 350 -2.34 -4.70 -3.94
C GLU A 350 -1.65 -3.67 -4.84
N LEU A 351 -1.21 -4.06 -6.04
CA LEU A 351 -0.52 -3.18 -7.00
C LEU A 351 -1.40 -2.02 -7.46
N ALA A 352 -2.69 -2.26 -7.66
CA ALA A 352 -3.64 -1.23 -8.08
C ALA A 352 -3.73 -0.07 -7.07
N GLY A 353 -3.50 -0.34 -5.79
CA GLY A 353 -3.56 0.64 -4.71
C GLY A 353 -2.38 1.60 -4.62
N TYR A 354 -1.33 1.43 -5.43
CA TYR A 354 -0.16 2.32 -5.44
C TYR A 354 -0.22 3.33 -6.59
N ASP A 355 0.22 4.55 -6.31
CA ASP A 355 0.37 5.63 -7.30
C ASP A 355 1.52 5.33 -8.27
N HIS A 356 2.55 4.61 -7.79
CA HIS A 356 3.61 4.07 -8.62
C HIS A 356 4.27 2.85 -7.98
N VAL A 357 4.64 1.89 -8.82
CA VAL A 357 5.33 0.66 -8.45
C VAL A 357 6.70 0.65 -9.13
N PHE A 358 7.73 0.73 -8.30
CA PHE A 358 9.09 0.42 -8.67
C PHE A 358 9.33 -1.08 -8.51
N VAL A 359 9.97 -1.71 -9.49
CA VAL A 359 10.18 -3.17 -9.50
C VAL A 359 11.66 -3.48 -9.65
N ALA A 360 12.21 -4.31 -8.76
CA ALA A 360 13.60 -4.76 -8.80
C ALA A 360 13.89 -5.83 -9.87
N SER A 361 13.14 -5.81 -10.97
CA SER A 361 13.26 -6.72 -12.12
C SER A 361 12.77 -6.03 -13.38
N ASP A 362 13.61 -5.95 -14.40
CA ASP A 362 13.22 -5.43 -15.71
C ASP A 362 12.21 -6.33 -16.41
N SER A 363 12.41 -7.66 -16.35
CA SER A 363 11.52 -8.60 -17.01
C SER A 363 10.13 -8.62 -16.38
N TYR A 364 10.06 -8.52 -15.05
CA TYR A 364 8.80 -8.42 -14.35
C TYR A 364 8.13 -7.04 -14.55
N THR A 365 8.90 -5.96 -14.64
CA THR A 365 8.38 -4.64 -15.04
C THR A 365 7.68 -4.72 -16.40
N ARG A 366 8.30 -5.37 -17.39
CA ARG A 366 7.69 -5.56 -18.72
C ARG A 366 6.38 -6.34 -18.64
N LYS A 367 6.29 -7.36 -17.78
CA LYS A 367 5.06 -8.12 -17.54
C LYS A 367 3.95 -7.28 -16.88
N LEU A 368 4.32 -6.37 -15.97
CA LEU A 368 3.35 -5.50 -15.28
C LEU A 368 2.93 -4.27 -16.09
N ARG A 369 3.73 -3.84 -17.07
CA ARG A 369 3.48 -2.61 -17.84
C ARG A 369 2.14 -2.60 -18.59
N PRO A 370 1.67 -3.69 -19.22
CA PRO A 370 0.32 -3.76 -19.80
C PRO A 370 -0.81 -3.58 -18.76
N ILE A 371 -0.57 -3.92 -17.48
CA ILE A 371 -1.58 -3.90 -16.41
C ILE A 371 -1.59 -2.53 -15.71
N LEU A 372 -0.42 -1.99 -15.39
CA LEU A 372 -0.27 -0.77 -14.58
C LEU A 372 0.00 0.49 -15.43
N GLY A 373 0.27 0.31 -16.73
CA GLY A 373 0.57 1.39 -17.65
C GLY A 373 1.77 2.24 -17.18
N PRO A 374 1.62 3.58 -17.07
CA PRO A 374 2.71 4.47 -16.66
C PRO A 374 3.01 4.45 -15.16
N ARG A 375 2.24 3.70 -14.35
CA ARG A 375 2.43 3.57 -12.90
C ARG A 375 3.44 2.49 -12.52
N VAL A 376 4.22 1.96 -13.47
CA VAL A 376 5.24 0.96 -13.19
C VAL A 376 6.54 1.25 -13.93
N SER A 377 7.65 1.17 -13.21
CA SER A 377 9.00 1.26 -13.78
C SER A 377 9.95 0.31 -13.07
N ALA A 378 10.98 -0.12 -13.80
CA ALA A 378 12.08 -0.85 -13.20
C ALA A 378 12.85 0.11 -12.29
N LEU A 379 13.26 -0.41 -11.14
CA LEU A 379 14.19 0.22 -10.22
C LEU A 379 14.94 -0.92 -9.55
N LEU A 380 16.04 -1.32 -10.16
CA LEU A 380 16.84 -2.45 -9.68
C LEU A 380 17.43 -2.12 -8.30
N GLN A 381 17.74 -3.16 -7.53
CA GLN A 381 18.45 -2.98 -6.26
C GLN A 381 19.80 -2.27 -6.46
N CYS A 382 20.40 -1.87 -5.36
CA CYS A 382 21.58 -1.02 -5.33
C CYS A 382 22.34 -1.25 -4.03
N SER A 383 23.57 -0.77 -3.97
CA SER A 383 24.37 -0.82 -2.75
C SER A 383 24.80 0.57 -2.28
N ASP A 384 25.22 0.64 -1.03
CA ASP A 384 25.68 1.85 -0.37
C ASP A 384 27.21 1.95 -0.46
N PRO A 385 27.77 2.83 -1.30
CA PRO A 385 29.22 2.98 -1.41
C PRO A 385 29.85 3.39 -0.07
N THR A 386 29.15 4.13 0.78
CA THR A 386 29.69 4.58 2.08
C THR A 386 29.80 3.46 3.12
N ARG A 387 29.10 2.34 2.92
CA ARG A 387 29.16 1.15 3.79
C ARG A 387 29.98 0.04 3.18
N PHE A 388 29.88 -0.15 1.86
CA PHE A 388 30.45 -1.32 1.20
C PHE A 388 31.74 -1.01 0.48
N ALA A 389 31.94 0.15 -0.16
CA ALA A 389 33.18 0.42 -0.90
C ALA A 389 34.37 0.61 0.04
N ALA A 390 35.52 0.02 -0.30
CA ALA A 390 36.67 -0.05 0.60
C ALA A 390 37.22 1.31 1.02
N GLU A 391 37.21 2.26 0.10
CA GLU A 391 37.75 3.61 0.24
C GLU A 391 36.83 4.56 1.00
N ALA A 392 35.56 4.20 1.21
CA ALA A 392 34.59 5.02 1.92
C ALA A 392 34.08 4.37 3.22
N ALA A 393 34.17 3.05 3.33
CA ALA A 393 33.72 2.31 4.50
C ALA A 393 34.59 2.58 5.74
N ALA A 394 33.95 2.70 6.89
CA ALA A 394 34.65 2.73 8.18
C ALA A 394 35.41 1.41 8.42
N PRO A 395 36.50 1.44 9.21
CA PRO A 395 37.18 0.22 9.62
C PRO A 395 36.22 -0.74 10.32
N PRO A 396 36.36 -2.07 10.12
CA PRO A 396 35.47 -3.04 10.71
C PRO A 396 35.60 -3.01 12.24
N SER A 397 34.48 -3.25 12.93
CA SER A 397 34.46 -3.18 14.40
C SER A 397 35.20 -4.31 15.12
N ALA A 398 35.57 -5.35 14.39
CA ALA A 398 36.40 -6.46 14.85
C ALA A 398 37.26 -7.02 13.70
N PRO A 399 38.34 -7.77 13.99
CA PRO A 399 39.11 -8.47 12.97
C PRO A 399 38.22 -9.38 12.11
N VAL A 400 38.30 -9.21 10.80
CA VAL A 400 37.51 -9.99 9.85
C VAL A 400 38.25 -11.30 9.53
N PRO A 401 37.65 -12.48 9.74
CA PRO A 401 38.26 -13.74 9.36
C PRO A 401 38.33 -13.88 7.83
N ALA A 402 39.34 -14.62 7.35
CA ALA A 402 39.41 -14.99 5.94
C ALA A 402 38.68 -16.31 5.73
N HIS A 403 37.75 -16.32 4.78
CA HIS A 403 36.95 -17.50 4.43
C HIS A 403 37.13 -17.82 2.95
N PRO A 404 37.61 -19.02 2.57
CA PRO A 404 37.67 -19.40 1.15
C PRO A 404 36.29 -19.34 0.48
N LEU A 405 35.25 -19.81 1.19
CA LEU A 405 33.86 -19.78 0.78
C LEU A 405 33.01 -19.16 1.90
N LEU A 406 32.23 -18.14 1.58
CA LEU A 406 31.37 -17.43 2.52
C LEU A 406 29.94 -17.40 2.01
N PHE A 407 28.98 -17.75 2.87
CA PHE A 407 27.57 -17.47 2.64
C PHE A 407 27.01 -16.67 3.81
N VAL A 408 26.39 -15.52 3.52
CA VAL A 408 25.74 -14.67 4.53
C VAL A 408 24.25 -14.60 4.25
N GLY A 409 23.44 -15.21 5.10
CA GLY A 409 21.98 -15.20 4.99
C GLY A 409 21.30 -16.20 5.93
N ASN A 410 20.08 -15.90 6.32
CA ASN A 410 19.26 -16.81 7.14
C ASN A 410 18.72 -17.95 6.26
N SER A 411 18.62 -19.15 6.83
CA SER A 411 18.00 -20.29 6.13
C SER A 411 16.51 -20.03 5.87
N ARG A 412 15.82 -19.36 6.82
CA ARG A 412 14.35 -19.24 6.89
C ARG A 412 13.62 -20.57 6.75
N ARG A 413 14.28 -21.67 7.14
CA ARG A 413 13.81 -23.06 6.98
C ARG A 413 13.43 -23.42 5.53
N ALA A 414 14.03 -22.73 4.57
CA ALA A 414 13.93 -23.03 3.16
C ALA A 414 15.26 -23.61 2.67
N GLU A 415 15.18 -24.38 1.57
CA GLU A 415 16.37 -24.87 0.91
C GLU A 415 17.17 -23.70 0.32
N ARG A 416 18.49 -23.73 0.55
CA ARG A 416 19.47 -22.83 -0.05
C ARG A 416 20.29 -23.61 -1.05
N TRP A 417 19.81 -23.66 -2.29
CA TRP A 417 20.34 -24.53 -3.34
C TRP A 417 21.87 -24.41 -3.46
N ILE A 418 22.41 -23.19 -3.48
CA ILE A 418 23.86 -22.97 -3.61
C ILE A 418 24.65 -23.60 -2.45
N VAL A 419 24.10 -23.57 -1.23
CA VAL A 419 24.73 -24.17 -0.04
C VAL A 419 24.63 -25.69 -0.10
N THR A 420 23.45 -26.22 -0.43
CA THR A 420 23.22 -27.66 -0.61
C THR A 420 24.19 -28.25 -1.62
N GLU A 421 24.29 -27.65 -2.82
CA GLU A 421 25.18 -28.12 -3.88
C GLU A 421 26.65 -27.96 -3.51
N THR A 422 27.04 -26.84 -2.88
CA THR A 422 28.43 -26.64 -2.43
C THR A 422 28.87 -27.78 -1.50
N VAL A 423 28.02 -28.16 -0.53
CA VAL A 423 28.31 -29.23 0.42
C VAL A 423 28.26 -30.61 -0.25
N ALA A 424 27.31 -30.84 -1.14
CA ALA A 424 27.21 -32.10 -1.89
C ALA A 424 28.45 -32.38 -2.75
N GLN A 425 29.11 -31.32 -3.24
CA GLN A 425 30.37 -31.40 -4.00
C GLN A 425 31.62 -31.49 -3.12
N GLY A 426 31.45 -31.59 -1.79
CA GLY A 426 32.54 -31.79 -0.83
C GLY A 426 33.20 -30.51 -0.33
N HIS A 427 32.64 -29.33 -0.61
CA HIS A 427 33.15 -28.05 -0.10
C HIS A 427 32.50 -27.67 1.23
N ALA A 428 33.21 -26.93 2.07
CA ALA A 428 32.74 -26.51 3.40
C ALA A 428 32.63 -24.98 3.49
N PRO A 429 31.49 -24.37 3.13
CA PRO A 429 31.31 -22.92 3.22
C PRO A 429 31.15 -22.46 4.66
N ALA A 430 31.70 -21.29 4.99
CA ALA A 430 31.43 -20.62 6.25
C ALA A 430 30.06 -19.94 6.18
N LEU A 431 29.13 -20.35 7.05
CA LEU A 431 27.77 -19.80 7.07
C LEU A 431 27.63 -18.77 8.20
N TYR A 432 27.10 -17.60 7.85
CA TYR A 432 26.69 -16.58 8.81
C TYR A 432 25.22 -16.22 8.61
N GLY A 433 24.41 -16.42 9.64
CA GLY A 433 22.97 -16.21 9.60
C GLY A 433 22.23 -17.07 10.62
N ALA A 434 20.96 -16.77 10.83
CA ALA A 434 20.10 -17.48 11.76
C ALA A 434 19.33 -18.64 11.09
N GLU A 435 18.72 -19.49 11.92
CA GLU A 435 17.76 -20.54 11.55
C GLU A 435 18.41 -21.75 10.85
N TRP A 436 19.71 -21.93 10.97
CA TRP A 436 20.44 -23.06 10.39
C TRP A 436 20.49 -24.28 11.31
N GLU A 437 20.12 -24.14 12.58
CA GLU A 437 20.32 -25.12 13.66
C GLU A 437 19.55 -26.43 13.42
N SER A 438 18.43 -26.34 12.71
CA SER A 438 17.59 -27.49 12.33
C SER A 438 17.89 -28.04 10.93
N THR A 439 18.98 -27.61 10.30
CA THR A 439 19.38 -28.06 8.95
C THR A 439 20.61 -28.95 9.02
N PRO A 440 20.89 -29.79 7.99
CA PRO A 440 22.14 -30.55 7.91
C PRO A 440 23.41 -29.69 7.95
N PHE A 441 23.28 -28.37 7.78
CA PHE A 441 24.39 -27.43 7.69
C PHE A 441 24.73 -26.73 9.01
N ALA A 442 24.09 -27.12 10.13
CA ALA A 442 24.32 -26.49 11.44
C ALA A 442 25.82 -26.45 11.84
N GLY A 443 26.59 -27.49 11.52
CA GLY A 443 28.03 -27.55 11.79
C GLY A 443 28.91 -26.58 10.96
N LEU A 444 28.34 -25.98 9.92
CA LEU A 444 29.01 -25.00 9.05
C LEU A 444 28.75 -23.55 9.49
N VAL A 445 27.84 -23.34 10.44
CA VAL A 445 27.55 -22.02 11.01
C VAL A 445 28.75 -21.53 11.82
N ARG A 446 29.15 -20.28 11.57
CA ARG A 446 30.27 -19.60 12.25
C ARG A 446 29.82 -18.36 13.03
N GLY A 447 28.56 -17.97 12.87
CA GLY A 447 27.92 -16.91 13.66
C GLY A 447 26.50 -16.65 13.18
N GLU A 448 25.64 -16.14 14.07
CA GLU A 448 24.25 -15.87 13.73
C GLU A 448 24.06 -14.55 12.96
N THR A 449 24.98 -13.60 13.13
CA THR A 449 24.89 -12.27 12.51
C THR A 449 26.28 -11.70 12.22
N ILE A 450 26.38 -10.87 11.17
CA ILE A 450 27.50 -9.98 10.91
C ILE A 450 26.93 -8.56 10.97
N PRO A 451 27.52 -7.62 11.73
CA PRO A 451 27.09 -6.23 11.71
C PRO A 451 27.12 -5.68 10.27
N ASN A 452 26.01 -5.11 9.80
CA ASN A 452 25.90 -4.66 8.41
C ASN A 452 27.00 -3.68 7.98
N ARG A 453 27.42 -2.79 8.90
CA ARG A 453 28.55 -1.86 8.69
C ARG A 453 29.89 -2.55 8.40
N ASP A 454 30.08 -3.78 8.89
CA ASP A 454 31.31 -4.54 8.70
C ASP A 454 31.23 -5.42 7.44
N LEU A 455 30.01 -5.69 6.93
CA LEU A 455 29.74 -6.70 5.92
C LEU A 455 30.51 -6.49 4.61
N GLY A 456 30.77 -5.25 4.21
CA GLY A 456 31.64 -4.95 3.06
C GLY A 456 33.07 -5.48 3.23
N ALA A 457 33.64 -5.37 4.43
CA ALA A 457 34.96 -5.92 4.72
C ALA A 457 34.97 -7.46 4.70
N TRP A 458 33.86 -8.09 5.15
CA TRP A 458 33.67 -9.54 5.06
C TRP A 458 33.59 -10.03 3.62
N TYR A 459 32.83 -9.34 2.77
CA TYR A 459 32.73 -9.68 1.34
C TYR A 459 34.05 -9.49 0.60
N ARG A 460 34.83 -8.45 0.89
CA ARG A 460 36.18 -8.27 0.34
C ARG A 460 37.16 -9.35 0.73
N ARG A 461 37.09 -9.80 1.99
CA ARG A 461 38.06 -10.73 2.56
C ARG A 461 37.74 -12.19 2.25
N ALA A 462 36.51 -12.48 1.83
CA ALA A 462 36.15 -13.79 1.34
C ALA A 462 36.88 -14.11 0.04
N GLY A 463 37.28 -15.37 -0.13
CA GLY A 463 37.70 -15.89 -1.42
C GLY A 463 36.53 -15.85 -2.38
N ILE A 464 35.44 -16.54 -2.08
CA ILE A 464 34.23 -16.54 -2.90
C ILE A 464 33.03 -16.33 -1.98
N VAL A 465 32.17 -15.38 -2.32
CA VAL A 465 30.84 -15.25 -1.72
C VAL A 465 29.86 -16.08 -2.55
N LEU A 466 29.10 -16.94 -1.88
CA LEU A 466 28.06 -17.75 -2.50
C LEU A 466 26.73 -17.00 -2.42
N ASN A 467 26.03 -16.93 -3.55
CA ASN A 467 24.71 -16.32 -3.65
C ASN A 467 23.70 -17.29 -4.27
N ASP A 468 22.48 -17.28 -3.73
CA ASP A 468 21.31 -17.81 -4.36
C ASP A 468 20.14 -16.82 -4.27
N HIS A 469 19.12 -17.09 -5.08
CA HIS A 469 17.84 -16.40 -5.01
C HIS A 469 16.77 -17.31 -4.40
N TRP A 470 15.71 -16.69 -3.89
CA TRP A 470 14.48 -17.44 -3.64
C TRP A 470 13.91 -17.94 -4.98
N PRO A 471 13.27 -19.12 -5.04
CA PRO A 471 12.75 -19.66 -6.29
C PRO A 471 11.80 -18.70 -7.03
N ASP A 472 10.94 -18.00 -6.29
CA ASP A 472 10.02 -17.00 -6.87
C ASP A 472 10.74 -15.75 -7.39
N MET A 473 11.86 -15.37 -6.77
CA MET A 473 12.73 -14.31 -7.26
C MET A 473 13.46 -14.73 -8.53
N ALA A 474 14.05 -15.94 -8.54
CA ALA A 474 14.75 -16.51 -9.70
C ALA A 474 13.83 -16.61 -10.93
N GLN A 475 12.62 -17.15 -10.74
CA GLN A 475 11.62 -17.32 -11.80
C GLN A 475 11.17 -15.99 -12.44
N HIS A 476 11.29 -14.88 -11.72
CA HIS A 476 10.77 -13.58 -12.14
C HIS A 476 11.86 -12.51 -12.32
N GLY A 477 13.14 -12.92 -12.33
CA GLY A 477 14.27 -12.05 -12.60
C GLY A 477 14.53 -10.98 -11.52
N PHE A 478 14.23 -11.28 -10.25
CA PHE A 478 14.53 -10.40 -9.13
C PHE A 478 15.93 -10.70 -8.59
N LEU A 479 16.88 -9.83 -8.91
CA LEU A 479 18.26 -9.94 -8.43
C LEU A 479 18.34 -9.69 -6.93
N SER A 480 19.02 -10.55 -6.17
CA SER A 480 19.21 -10.40 -4.74
C SER A 480 20.12 -9.21 -4.41
N ASN A 481 19.92 -8.57 -3.25
CA ASN A 481 20.74 -7.41 -2.88
C ASN A 481 22.21 -7.79 -2.66
N ARG A 482 22.45 -9.05 -2.29
CA ARG A 482 23.79 -9.59 -2.03
C ARG A 482 24.69 -9.45 -3.26
N LEU A 483 24.16 -9.59 -4.48
CA LEU A 483 24.94 -9.36 -5.70
C LEU A 483 25.50 -7.93 -5.76
N PHE A 484 24.66 -6.93 -5.44
CA PHE A 484 25.05 -5.53 -5.44
C PHE A 484 26.01 -5.20 -4.30
N ASP A 485 25.76 -5.73 -3.09
CA ASP A 485 26.61 -5.47 -1.93
C ASP A 485 27.99 -6.10 -2.07
N VAL A 486 28.09 -7.33 -2.58
CA VAL A 486 29.38 -7.98 -2.82
C VAL A 486 30.15 -7.27 -3.92
N ALA A 487 29.49 -6.91 -5.02
CA ALA A 487 30.09 -6.13 -6.09
C ALA A 487 30.58 -4.77 -5.60
N MET A 488 29.74 -3.99 -4.92
CA MET A 488 30.13 -2.70 -4.33
C MET A 488 31.26 -2.86 -3.31
N ALA A 489 31.34 -3.98 -2.60
CA ALA A 489 32.46 -4.24 -1.72
C ALA A 489 33.79 -4.46 -2.46
N GLY A 490 33.77 -4.85 -3.73
CA GLY A 490 34.93 -5.39 -4.43
C GLY A 490 35.19 -6.86 -4.08
N GLY A 491 34.17 -7.57 -3.60
CA GLY A 491 34.22 -9.00 -3.36
C GLY A 491 33.86 -9.79 -4.63
N PHE A 492 34.22 -11.06 -4.64
CA PHE A 492 33.88 -11.97 -5.74
C PHE A 492 32.69 -12.85 -5.37
N VAL A 493 31.76 -13.03 -6.31
CA VAL A 493 30.52 -13.78 -6.08
C VAL A 493 30.29 -14.82 -7.18
N ILE A 494 29.84 -16.01 -6.75
CA ILE A 494 29.23 -17.02 -7.63
C ILE A 494 27.74 -17.07 -7.28
N SER A 495 26.89 -17.01 -8.31
CA SER A 495 25.44 -17.05 -8.16
C SER A 495 24.82 -18.20 -8.93
N ASP A 496 23.62 -18.60 -8.53
CA ASP A 496 22.66 -19.29 -9.40
C ASP A 496 22.34 -18.50 -10.70
N ARG A 497 21.90 -19.23 -11.72
CA ARG A 497 21.43 -18.65 -13.00
C ARG A 497 20.08 -17.95 -12.81
N ILE A 498 20.00 -16.69 -13.24
CA ILE A 498 18.80 -15.86 -13.15
C ILE A 498 18.73 -14.88 -14.33
N GLU A 499 17.50 -14.64 -14.85
CA GLU A 499 17.20 -13.58 -15.83
C GLU A 499 17.42 -12.19 -15.21
N GLY A 500 17.98 -11.24 -15.96
CA GLY A 500 18.27 -9.89 -15.48
C GLY A 500 19.70 -9.70 -14.99
N ALA A 501 20.46 -10.79 -14.82
CA ALA A 501 21.87 -10.74 -14.45
C ALA A 501 22.77 -10.12 -15.53
N GLU A 502 22.25 -9.90 -16.74
CA GLU A 502 22.97 -9.30 -17.87
C GLU A 502 23.49 -7.89 -17.56
N ILE A 503 22.90 -7.21 -16.57
CA ILE A 503 23.39 -5.91 -16.10
C ILE A 503 24.83 -5.96 -15.56
N PHE A 504 25.25 -7.13 -15.06
CA PHE A 504 26.58 -7.36 -14.52
C PHE A 504 27.57 -7.85 -15.58
N GLY A 505 27.07 -8.28 -16.75
CA GLY A 505 27.86 -8.82 -17.85
C GLY A 505 28.62 -10.10 -17.49
N ASP A 506 29.65 -10.41 -18.30
CA ASP A 506 30.53 -11.57 -18.09
C ASP A 506 31.20 -11.63 -16.69
N PRO A 507 31.57 -10.51 -16.04
CA PRO A 507 32.18 -10.58 -14.71
C PRO A 507 31.40 -11.37 -13.65
N LEU A 508 30.07 -11.44 -13.73
CA LEU A 508 29.26 -12.25 -12.82
C LEU A 508 29.26 -13.72 -13.22
N VAL A 509 29.78 -14.58 -12.35
CA VAL A 509 29.78 -16.02 -12.58
C VAL A 509 28.45 -16.63 -12.17
N GLN A 510 27.75 -17.23 -13.12
CA GLN A 510 26.47 -17.90 -12.92
C GLN A 510 26.54 -19.39 -13.22
N VAL A 511 26.07 -20.21 -12.28
CA VAL A 511 26.03 -21.67 -12.38
C VAL A 511 24.59 -22.19 -12.27
N ASP A 512 24.32 -23.34 -12.86
CA ASP A 512 22.99 -23.95 -12.94
C ASP A 512 22.97 -25.42 -12.45
N SER A 513 24.12 -25.93 -12.01
CA SER A 513 24.28 -27.32 -11.57
C SER A 513 25.43 -27.48 -10.59
N GLY A 514 25.37 -28.52 -9.75
CA GLY A 514 26.44 -28.86 -8.81
C GLY A 514 27.81 -29.03 -9.46
N PRO A 515 27.96 -29.77 -10.58
CA PRO A 515 29.24 -29.89 -11.28
C PRO A 515 29.79 -28.56 -11.80
N ALA A 516 28.93 -27.68 -12.32
CA ALA A 516 29.36 -26.35 -12.76
C ALA A 516 29.80 -25.47 -11.57
N LEU A 517 29.08 -25.57 -10.44
CA LEU A 517 29.45 -24.89 -9.19
C LEU A 517 30.80 -25.38 -8.66
N ASP A 518 31.02 -26.68 -8.61
CA ASP A 518 32.29 -27.27 -8.19
C ASP A 518 33.46 -26.82 -9.08
N ALA A 519 33.29 -26.89 -10.41
CA ALA A 519 34.30 -26.42 -11.36
C ALA A 519 34.62 -24.93 -11.16
N ALA A 520 33.60 -24.09 -10.99
CA ALA A 520 33.78 -22.67 -10.73
C ALA A 520 34.49 -22.39 -9.40
N ILE A 521 34.09 -23.06 -8.31
CA ILE A 521 34.74 -22.92 -7.01
C ILE A 521 36.23 -23.29 -7.10
N ARG A 522 36.56 -24.46 -7.65
CA ARG A 522 37.96 -24.91 -7.78
C ARG A 522 38.77 -23.95 -8.62
N HIS A 523 38.22 -23.50 -9.76
CA HIS A 523 38.88 -22.54 -10.65
C HIS A 523 39.18 -21.22 -9.94
N PHE A 524 38.18 -20.57 -9.35
CA PHE A 524 38.35 -19.24 -8.77
C PHE A 524 39.06 -19.23 -7.42
N LEU A 525 39.16 -20.36 -6.72
CA LEU A 525 40.07 -20.50 -5.58
C LEU A 525 41.54 -20.61 -6.04
N ALA A 526 41.79 -21.31 -7.15
CA ALA A 526 43.14 -21.48 -7.72
C ALA A 526 43.66 -20.25 -8.50
N HIS A 527 42.76 -19.39 -9.01
CA HIS A 527 43.10 -18.24 -9.86
C HIS A 527 42.66 -16.90 -9.23
N PRO A 528 43.37 -16.43 -8.19
CA PRO A 528 43.02 -15.20 -7.47
C PRO A 528 43.06 -13.94 -8.36
N GLU A 529 43.91 -13.91 -9.38
CA GLU A 529 44.01 -12.81 -10.34
C GLU A 529 42.76 -12.67 -11.23
N ASP A 530 42.24 -13.79 -11.76
CA ASP A 530 40.99 -13.78 -12.54
C ASP A 530 39.83 -13.34 -11.64
N ARG A 531 39.81 -13.87 -10.42
CA ARG A 531 38.84 -13.50 -9.40
C ARG A 531 38.85 -11.99 -9.09
N HIS A 532 40.01 -11.41 -8.80
CA HIS A 532 40.15 -9.99 -8.49
C HIS A 532 39.76 -9.10 -9.68
N ARG A 533 40.15 -9.49 -10.90
CA ARG A 533 39.76 -8.78 -12.13
C ARG A 533 38.25 -8.72 -12.29
N ARG A 534 37.54 -9.85 -12.12
CA ARG A 534 36.07 -9.91 -12.21
C ARG A 534 35.40 -9.11 -11.09
N ALA A 535 35.88 -9.23 -9.85
CA ALA A 535 35.38 -8.45 -8.72
C ALA A 535 35.54 -6.93 -8.93
N ALA A 536 36.67 -6.48 -9.48
CA ALA A 536 36.90 -5.08 -9.82
C ALA A 536 35.92 -4.58 -10.91
N ALA A 537 35.71 -5.36 -11.97
CA ALA A 537 34.75 -5.01 -13.02
C ALA A 537 33.29 -4.95 -12.52
N LEU A 538 32.91 -5.87 -11.62
CA LEU A 538 31.60 -5.81 -10.94
C LEU A 538 31.49 -4.57 -10.04
N HIS A 539 32.55 -4.25 -9.30
CA HIS A 539 32.60 -3.06 -8.45
C HIS A 539 32.37 -1.78 -9.25
N GLU A 540 33.12 -1.59 -10.33
CA GLU A 540 32.96 -0.44 -11.23
C GLU A 540 31.51 -0.34 -11.76
N THR A 541 30.96 -1.46 -12.26
CA THR A 541 29.59 -1.51 -12.80
C THR A 541 28.56 -1.08 -11.76
N VAL A 542 28.64 -1.60 -10.55
CA VAL A 542 27.66 -1.32 -9.49
C VAL A 542 27.86 0.08 -8.92
N ARG A 543 29.10 0.50 -8.68
CA ARG A 543 29.43 1.85 -8.21
C ARG A 543 28.89 2.93 -9.15
N ASP A 544 29.03 2.73 -10.46
CA ASP A 544 28.71 3.75 -11.45
C ASP A 544 27.23 3.81 -11.81
N ARG A 545 26.45 2.76 -11.51
CA ARG A 545 25.06 2.63 -12.02
C ARG A 545 24.02 2.20 -10.99
N HIS A 546 24.44 1.60 -9.88
CA HIS A 546 23.56 0.94 -8.93
C HIS A 546 23.85 1.34 -7.48
N ASP A 547 23.83 2.64 -7.20
CA ASP A 547 23.92 3.21 -5.85
C ASP A 547 22.63 3.87 -5.37
N PHE A 548 22.51 4.06 -4.06
CA PHE A 548 21.33 4.70 -3.46
C PHE A 548 21.14 6.15 -3.90
N ALA A 549 22.20 6.88 -4.25
CA ALA A 549 22.08 8.25 -4.73
C ALA A 549 21.28 8.32 -6.04
N ARG A 550 21.56 7.44 -7.01
CA ARG A 550 20.78 7.36 -8.25
C ARG A 550 19.33 6.95 -7.98
N ARG A 551 19.12 5.94 -7.13
CA ARG A 551 17.77 5.48 -6.79
C ARG A 551 16.94 6.54 -6.08
N ALA A 552 17.54 7.28 -5.14
CA ALA A 552 16.92 8.43 -4.50
C ALA A 552 16.54 9.51 -5.51
N ALA A 553 17.41 9.83 -6.49
CA ALA A 553 17.11 10.81 -7.52
C ALA A 553 15.94 10.38 -8.42
N GLU A 554 15.88 9.10 -8.82
CA GLU A 554 14.78 8.52 -9.58
C GLU A 554 13.46 8.58 -8.79
N ILE A 555 13.48 8.16 -7.53
CA ILE A 555 12.31 8.22 -6.63
C ILE A 555 11.83 9.66 -6.45
N LEU A 556 12.73 10.61 -6.17
CA LEU A 556 12.37 12.02 -5.99
C LEU A 556 11.81 12.64 -7.27
N THR A 557 12.39 12.31 -8.42
CA THR A 557 11.88 12.72 -9.73
C THR A 557 10.47 12.20 -9.95
N GLN A 558 10.22 10.94 -9.61
CA GLN A 558 8.91 10.34 -9.71
C GLN A 558 7.89 10.99 -8.78
N VAL A 559 8.24 11.20 -7.51
CA VAL A 559 7.39 11.91 -6.53
C VAL A 559 7.03 13.29 -7.06
N ARG A 560 8.02 14.08 -7.52
CA ARG A 560 7.78 15.42 -8.09
C ARG A 560 6.86 15.36 -9.30
N ARG A 561 7.03 14.37 -10.18
CA ARG A 561 6.16 14.18 -11.35
C ARG A 561 4.71 13.87 -10.95
N LEU A 562 4.52 12.96 -10.01
CA LEU A 562 3.18 12.59 -9.52
C LEU A 562 2.49 13.77 -8.81
N ARG A 563 3.25 14.58 -8.06
CA ARG A 563 2.72 15.81 -7.42
C ARG A 563 2.38 16.93 -8.40
N ARG A 564 3.07 16.99 -9.56
CA ARG A 564 2.84 18.03 -10.59
C ARG A 564 1.71 17.69 -11.55
N ARG A 565 1.33 16.42 -11.67
CA ARG A 565 0.17 16.04 -12.48
C ARG A 565 -1.08 16.66 -11.84
N PRO A 566 -1.84 17.51 -12.57
CA PRO A 566 -3.24 17.70 -12.23
C PRO A 566 -3.87 16.30 -12.21
N ALA A 567 -4.79 16.04 -11.27
CA ALA A 567 -5.66 14.87 -11.43
C ALA A 567 -6.17 14.88 -12.88
N PRO A 568 -6.08 13.77 -13.64
CA PRO A 568 -6.48 13.79 -15.04
C PRO A 568 -7.89 14.37 -15.15
N GLY A 569 -7.97 15.57 -15.73
CA GLY A 569 -9.23 16.14 -16.18
C GLY A 569 -9.78 15.19 -17.22
N LEU A 570 -11.00 14.73 -17.02
CA LEU A 570 -11.77 14.11 -18.08
C LEU A 570 -11.85 15.14 -19.22
N SER A 571 -11.17 14.85 -20.33
CA SER A 571 -11.40 15.55 -21.59
C SER A 571 -12.86 15.31 -21.96
N PRO A 572 -13.63 16.35 -22.33
CA PRO A 572 -14.96 16.18 -22.86
C PRO A 572 -14.82 15.81 -24.34
N ASP A 573 -14.67 14.52 -24.64
CA ASP A 573 -14.97 13.92 -25.94
C ASP A 573 -15.50 12.50 -25.76
#